data_AF-A0A026VS34-F1
#
_entry.id   AF-A0A026VS34-F1
#
_cell.length_a   1.000
_cell.length_b   1.000
_cell.length_c   1.000
_cell.angle_alpha   90.00
_cell.angle_beta   90.00
_cell.angle_gamma   90.00
#
_symmetry.space_group_name_H-M   'P 1'
#
loop_
_entity.id
_entity.type
_entity.pdbx_description
1 polymer ?
#
loop_
_entity_poly.entity_id
_entity_poly.type
_entity_poly.pdbx_seq_one_letter_code
_entity_poly.pdbx_strand_id
1 'polypeptide(L)'
;MRYHPIDIENSVMRCHKKIAECAVFTWTNLLVVVVELDGNESEALDLVALVTSAVLEEHHLVVGVVVVVDPGVVPINSRGEKQRMHLRDGFLADQLDPIYVAYNM
;
A
#
# COMPACT_ATOMS: atom_id res chain seq x y z
N MET A 1 -6.10 -11.86 10.87
CA MET A 1 -4.78 -11.81 10.20
C MET A 1 -3.76 -12.47 11.10
N ARG A 2 -2.90 -13.34 10.56
CA ARG A 2 -1.78 -13.97 11.32
C ARG A 2 -0.49 -13.13 11.27
N TYR A 3 -0.56 -11.92 10.73
CA TYR A 3 0.56 -11.02 10.46
C TYR A 3 0.22 -9.62 10.97
N HIS A 4 1.24 -8.89 11.44
CA HIS A 4 1.07 -7.50 11.84
C HIS A 4 1.26 -6.58 10.64
N PRO A 5 0.32 -5.66 10.35
CA PRO A 5 0.42 -4.75 9.21
C PRO A 5 1.76 -4.00 9.14
N ILE A 6 2.31 -3.63 10.29
CA ILE A 6 3.57 -2.88 10.37
C ILE A 6 4.77 -3.67 9.84
N ASP A 7 4.78 -5.00 9.97
CA ASP A 7 5.88 -5.82 9.45
C ASP A 7 5.90 -5.82 7.93
N ILE A 8 4.72 -5.93 7.31
CA ILE A 8 4.54 -5.86 5.86
C ILE A 8 4.90 -4.48 5.34
N GLU A 9 4.38 -3.44 5.99
CA GLU A 9 4.68 -2.04 5.63
C GLU A 9 6.17 -1.73 5.74
N ASN A 10 6.87 -2.24 6.76
CA ASN A 10 8.31 -2.06 6.87
C ASN A 10 9.07 -2.69 5.70
N SER A 11 8.63 -3.83 5.18
CA SER A 11 9.20 -4.44 3.97
C SER A 11 8.89 -3.61 2.72
N VAL A 12 7.64 -3.16 2.57
CA VAL A 12 7.22 -2.29 1.46
C VAL A 12 8.01 -0.98 1.45
N MET A 13 8.17 -0.32 2.60
CA MET A 13 8.97 0.91 2.72
C MET A 13 10.42 0.73 2.25
N ARG A 14 10.99 -0.47 2.36
CA ARG A 14 12.36 -0.76 1.94
C ARG A 14 12.49 -1.17 0.48
N CYS A 15 11.39 -1.49 -0.21
CA CYS A 15 11.47 -2.06 -1.55
C CYS A 15 11.84 -1.02 -2.63
N HIS A 16 11.57 0.28 -2.38
CA HIS A 16 11.96 1.33 -3.29
C HIS A 16 12.09 2.70 -2.60
N LYS A 17 13.13 3.47 -2.93
CA LYS A 17 13.43 4.78 -2.31
C LYS A 17 12.39 5.88 -2.53
N LYS A 18 11.49 5.70 -3.50
CA LYS A 18 10.41 6.65 -3.83
C LYS A 18 9.10 6.34 -3.11
N ILE A 19 9.07 5.33 -2.25
CA ILE A 19 7.92 5.08 -1.40
C ILE A 19 8.01 6.04 -0.22
N ALA A 20 7.14 7.06 -0.21
CA ALA A 20 7.09 8.04 0.88
C ALA A 20 6.42 7.47 2.13
N GLU A 21 5.34 6.72 1.92
CA GLU A 21 4.60 6.02 2.97
C GLU A 21 3.79 4.87 2.34
N CYS A 22 3.36 3.93 3.17
CA CYS A 22 2.42 2.89 2.76
C CYS A 22 1.50 2.46 3.90
N ALA A 23 0.40 1.81 3.56
CA ALA A 23 -0.48 1.18 4.53
C ALA A 23 -1.11 -0.08 3.94
N VAL A 24 -1.28 -1.10 4.78
CA VAL A 24 -1.91 -2.36 4.36
C VAL A 24 -3.20 -2.64 5.13
N PHE A 25 -4.18 -3.22 4.44
CA PHE A 25 -5.41 -3.71 5.04
C PHE A 25 -5.99 -4.88 4.25
N THR A 26 -7.02 -5.53 4.80
CA THR A 26 -7.75 -6.59 4.10
C THR A 26 -9.06 -6.09 3.52
N TRP A 27 -9.39 -6.58 2.33
CA TRP A 27 -10.70 -6.42 1.70
C TRP A 27 -11.07 -7.73 1.02
N THR A 28 -12.24 -8.30 1.33
CA THR A 28 -12.74 -9.56 0.71
C THR A 28 -11.71 -10.71 0.66
N ASN A 29 -10.86 -10.83 1.70
CA ASN A 29 -9.72 -11.77 1.81
C ASN A 29 -8.49 -11.45 0.94
N LEU A 30 -8.52 -10.38 0.17
CA LEU A 30 -7.35 -9.81 -0.51
C LEU A 30 -6.55 -8.94 0.45
N LEU A 31 -5.22 -9.02 0.35
CA LEU A 31 -4.32 -8.02 0.92
C LEU A 31 -4.25 -6.83 -0.03
N VAL A 32 -4.67 -5.66 0.47
CA VAL A 32 -4.56 -4.38 -0.24
C VAL A 32 -3.35 -3.64 0.31
N VAL A 33 -2.47 -3.17 -0.58
CA VAL A 33 -1.31 -2.35 -0.25
C VAL A 33 -1.48 -0.99 -0.92
N VAL A 34 -1.60 0.06 -0.13
CA VAL A 34 -1.60 1.44 -0.60
C VAL A 34 -0.19 2.01 -0.44
N VAL A 35 0.35 2.63 -1.49
CA VAL A 35 1.72 3.13 -1.55
C VAL A 35 1.73 4.55 -2.07
N GLU A 36 2.33 5.46 -1.32
CA GLU A 36 2.57 6.84 -1.74
C GLU A 36 3.84 6.92 -2.58
N LEU A 37 3.71 7.41 -3.81
CA LEU A 37 4.81 7.58 -4.75
C LEU A 37 5.35 9.03 -4.69
N ASP A 38 6.55 9.20 -4.17
CA ASP A 38 7.34 10.44 -4.29
C ASP A 38 8.15 10.42 -5.60
N GLY A 39 7.46 10.63 -6.72
CA GLY A 39 8.04 10.54 -8.06
C GLY A 39 7.05 10.84 -9.18
N ASN A 40 7.47 10.56 -10.42
CA ASN A 40 6.59 10.74 -11.57
C ASN A 40 5.60 9.58 -11.66
N GLU A 41 4.36 9.85 -12.06
CA GLU A 41 3.31 8.83 -12.26
C GLU A 41 3.76 7.67 -13.18
N SER A 42 4.64 7.94 -14.15
CA SER A 42 5.22 6.92 -15.05
C SER A 42 5.96 5.80 -14.32
N GLU A 43 6.37 6.01 -13.07
CA GLU A 43 7.10 5.04 -12.24
C GLU A 43 6.17 4.15 -11.38
N ALA A 44 4.85 4.39 -11.42
CA ALA A 44 3.88 3.65 -10.63
C ALA A 44 3.89 2.13 -10.93
N LEU A 45 4.05 1.75 -12.20
CA LEU A 45 4.09 0.35 -12.61
C LEU A 45 5.30 -0.40 -12.05
N ASP A 46 6.45 0.26 -11.93
CA ASP A 46 7.65 -0.34 -11.35
C ASP A 46 7.43 -0.63 -9.85
N LEU A 47 6.76 0.29 -9.13
CA LEU A 47 6.41 0.06 -7.72
C LEU A 47 5.48 -1.13 -7.53
N VAL A 48 4.49 -1.34 -8.40
CA VAL A 48 3.56 -2.47 -8.31
C VAL A 48 4.31 -3.81 -8.30
N ALA A 49 5.27 -3.97 -9.22
CA ALA A 49 6.07 -5.18 -9.30
C ALA A 49 6.94 -5.36 -8.05
N LEU A 50 7.63 -4.30 -7.62
CA LEU A 50 8.51 -4.35 -6.44
C LEU A 50 7.75 -4.66 -5.15
N VAL A 51 6.60 -4.02 -4.93
CA VAL A 51 5.73 -4.23 -3.76
C VAL A 51 5.21 -5.67 -3.73
N THR A 52 4.72 -6.16 -4.87
CA THR A 52 4.19 -7.53 -4.97
C THR A 52 5.26 -8.56 -4.64
N SER A 53 6.47 -8.40 -5.20
CA SER A 53 7.60 -9.30 -4.93
C SER A 53 8.05 -9.23 -3.48
N ALA A 54 8.24 -8.03 -2.91
CA ALA A 54 8.71 -7.87 -1.53
C ALA A 54 7.77 -8.54 -0.51
N VAL A 55 6.45 -8.36 -0.68
CA VAL A 55 5.48 -8.97 0.23
C VAL A 55 5.41 -10.49 0.06
N LEU A 56 5.50 -10.99 -1.17
CA LEU A 56 5.51 -12.43 -1.43
C LEU A 56 6.76 -13.11 -0.87
N GLU A 57 7.93 -12.52 -1.08
CA GLU A 57 9.22 -13.10 -0.70
C GLU A 57 9.46 -13.02 0.81
N GLU A 58 9.17 -11.88 1.45
CA GLU A 58 9.46 -11.67 2.88
C GLU A 58 8.36 -12.21 3.80
N HIS A 59 7.09 -12.21 3.36
CA HIS A 59 5.95 -12.56 4.22
C HIS A 59 5.20 -13.81 3.77
N HIS A 60 5.52 -14.38 2.59
CA HIS A 60 4.77 -15.48 1.98
C HIS A 60 3.27 -15.16 1.82
N LEU A 61 2.96 -13.90 1.51
CA LEU A 61 1.61 -13.40 1.30
C LEU A 61 1.43 -12.91 -0.13
N VAL A 62 0.28 -13.25 -0.71
CA VAL A 62 -0.11 -12.73 -2.02
C VAL A 62 -0.79 -11.37 -1.83
N VAL A 63 -0.24 -10.34 -2.47
CA VAL A 63 -0.89 -9.03 -2.59
C VAL A 63 -1.97 -9.13 -3.66
N GLY A 64 -3.23 -8.87 -3.30
CA GLY A 64 -4.35 -8.93 -4.25
C GLY A 64 -4.59 -7.60 -4.97
N VAL A 65 -4.34 -6.48 -4.29
CA VAL A 65 -4.50 -5.14 -4.87
C VAL A 65 -3.34 -4.25 -4.44
N VAL A 66 -2.72 -3.57 -5.40
CA VAL A 66 -1.79 -2.45 -5.14
C VAL A 66 -2.44 -1.16 -5.60
N VAL A 67 -2.47 -0.16 -4.72
CA VAL A 67 -3.01 1.17 -5.01
C VAL A 67 -1.87 2.17 -4.87
N VAL A 68 -1.49 2.83 -5.96
CA VAL A 68 -0.46 3.87 -5.99
C VAL A 68 -1.15 5.23 -5.92
N VAL A 69 -0.72 6.07 -4.99
CA VAL A 69 -1.34 7.37 -4.67
C VAL A 69 -0.26 8.44 -4.51
N ASP A 70 -0.68 9.70 -4.53
CA ASP A 70 0.19 10.84 -4.18
C ASP A 70 0.62 10.82 -2.70
N PRO A 71 1.75 11.49 -2.36
CA PRO A 71 2.17 11.68 -0.99
C PRO A 71 1.12 12.42 -0.12
N GLY A 72 0.95 11.95 1.12
CA GLY A 72 0.00 12.51 2.09
C GLY A 72 -1.41 11.91 2.07
N VAL A 73 -1.69 10.95 1.17
CA VAL A 73 -2.98 10.24 1.10
C VAL A 73 -3.15 9.22 2.24
N VAL A 74 -2.07 8.59 2.71
CA VAL A 74 -2.07 7.70 3.87
C VAL A 74 -2.23 8.54 5.14
N PRO A 75 -3.38 8.47 5.82
CA PRO A 75 -3.65 9.33 6.97
C PRO A 75 -2.83 8.89 8.18
N ILE A 76 -2.08 9.83 8.76
CA ILE A 76 -1.31 9.65 10.01
C ILE A 76 -1.86 10.62 11.05
N ASN A 77 -2.18 10.12 12.24
CA ASN A 77 -2.71 10.96 13.32
C ASN A 77 -1.61 11.75 14.05
N SER A 78 -2.00 12.61 15.00
CA SER A 78 -1.07 13.43 15.77
C SER A 78 -0.07 12.67 16.66
N ARG A 79 -0.24 11.35 16.83
CA ARG A 79 0.70 10.47 17.53
C ARG A 79 1.63 9.71 16.59
N GLY A 80 1.56 9.94 15.28
CA GLY A 80 2.34 9.21 14.29
C GLY A 80 1.75 7.83 13.93
N GLU A 81 0.49 7.56 14.29
CA GLU A 81 -0.14 6.28 13.99
C GLU A 81 -0.88 6.35 12.66
N LYS A 82 -0.58 5.40 11.75
CA LYS A 82 -1.32 5.23 10.50
C LYS A 82 -2.78 4.85 10.78
N GLN A 83 -3.71 5.62 10.24
CA GLN A 83 -5.16 5.39 10.37
C GLN A 83 -5.66 4.46 9.26
N ARG A 84 -5.17 3.21 9.26
CA ARG A 84 -5.48 2.19 8.23
C ARG A 84 -6.96 1.96 7.99
N MET A 85 -7.77 2.04 9.05
CA MET A 85 -9.23 1.88 8.94
C MET A 85 -9.87 3.06 8.20
N HIS A 86 -9.41 4.29 8.44
CA HIS A 86 -9.90 5.45 7.70
C HIS A 86 -9.52 5.39 6.22
N LEU A 87 -8.29 4.99 5.91
CA LEU A 87 -7.84 4.76 4.54
C LEU A 87 -8.65 3.66 3.84
N ARG A 88 -8.91 2.55 4.55
CA ARG A 88 -9.75 1.45 4.06
C ARG A 88 -11.17 1.92 3.77
N ASP A 89 -11.77 2.70 4.67
CA ASP A 89 -13.13 3.21 4.48
C ASP A 89 -13.19 4.12 3.24
N GLY A 90 -12.18 4.98 3.04
CA GLY A 90 -12.04 5.79 1.83
C GLY A 90 -11.90 4.95 0.56
N PHE A 91 -11.08 3.89 0.59
CA PHE A 91 -10.97 2.94 -0.52
C PHE A 91 -12.31 2.25 -0.85
N LEU A 92 -13.05 1.79 0.16
CA LEU A 92 -14.34 1.12 -0.03
C LEU A 92 -15.44 2.06 -0.53
N ALA A 93 -15.33 3.35 -0.21
CA ALA A 93 -16.25 4.39 -0.63
C ALA A 93 -15.88 5.02 -1.99
N ASP A 94 -14.83 4.51 -2.67
CA ASP A 94 -14.32 5.06 -3.93
C ASP A 94 -13.90 6.53 -3.81
N GLN A 95 -13.28 6.89 -2.68
CA GLN A 95 -12.86 8.26 -2.35
C GLN A 95 -11.36 8.50 -2.47
N LEU A 96 -10.58 7.45 -2.76
CA LEU A 96 -9.17 7.63 -3.11
C LEU A 96 -9.10 8.10 -4.57
N ASP A 97 -8.17 9.02 -4.85
CA ASP A 97 -7.83 9.46 -6.21
C ASP A 97 -6.46 8.84 -6.57
N PRO A 98 -6.41 7.58 -7.02
CA PRO A 98 -5.16 6.87 -7.23
C PRO A 98 -4.51 7.24 -8.56
N ILE A 99 -3.18 7.32 -8.55
CA ILE A 99 -2.34 7.37 -9.76
C ILE A 99 -2.53 6.07 -10.56
N TYR A 100 -2.55 4.92 -9.87
CA TYR A 100 -2.70 3.62 -10.50
C TYR A 100 -3.30 2.58 -9.54
N VAL A 101 -4.08 1.65 -10.08
CA VAL A 101 -4.62 0.50 -9.32
C VAL A 101 -4.29 -0.79 -10.08
N ALA A 102 -3.56 -1.69 -9.42
CA ALA A 102 -3.24 -3.02 -9.94
C ALA A 102 -4.07 -4.08 -9.22
N TYR A 103 -4.75 -4.93 -9.99
CA TYR A 103 -5.41 -6.14 -9.49
C TYR A 103 -4.55 -7.34 -9.86
N ASN A 104 -3.95 -7.98 -8.86
CA ASN A 104 -3.17 -9.20 -9.03
C ASN A 104 -4.14 -10.38 -8.98
N MET A 105 -4.68 -10.76 -10.14
CA MET A 105 -5.56 -11.93 -10.34
C MET A 105 -4.82 -13.10 -10.98
#